data_AF-A0ABD0P569-F1
#
_entry.id   AF-A0ABD0P569-F1
#
_cell.length_a   1.000
_cell.length_b   1.000
_cell.length_c   1.000
_cell.angle_alpha   90.00
_cell.angle_beta   90.00
_cell.angle_gamma   90.00
#
_symmetry.space_group_name_H-M   'P 1'
#
loop_
_entity.id
_entity.type
_entity.pdbx_description
1 polymer ?
#
loop_
_entity_poly.entity_id
_entity_poly.type
_entity_poly.pdbx_seq_one_letter_code
_entity_poly.pdbx_strand_id
1 'polypeptide(L)'
;TLLLAEDYISFCSGIQQTPPSESAEAMRYLAKEMEQQHRTKFRSLSKEFLDTCGSDPSKELVGDGKMNWGRVVSIFTFTGVLASELLSRGDNSECSRRLAETIADYLGGEKQDWL
;
A
#
# COMPACT_ATOMS: atom_id res chain seq x y z
N THR A 1 -5.82 11.59 -0.12
CA THR A 1 -4.92 10.43 0.06
C THR A 1 -5.63 9.19 0.54
N LEU A 2 -6.43 9.23 1.61
CA LEU A 2 -7.13 8.06 2.16
C LEU A 2 -7.97 7.29 1.13
N LEU A 3 -8.87 7.98 0.41
CA LEU A 3 -9.70 7.35 -0.64
C LEU A 3 -8.90 6.63 -1.73
N LEU A 4 -7.71 7.15 -2.06
CA LEU A 4 -6.82 6.53 -3.05
C LEU A 4 -6.18 5.24 -2.49
N ALA A 5 -5.80 5.25 -1.22
CA ALA A 5 -5.25 4.07 -0.54
C ALA A 5 -6.31 2.98 -0.37
N GLU A 6 -7.51 3.34 0.07
CA GLU A 6 -8.65 2.41 0.19
C GLU A 6 -9.01 1.78 -1.15
N ASP A 7 -9.04 2.58 -2.23
CA ASP A 7 -9.28 2.07 -3.57
C ASP A 7 -8.23 1.04 -4.00
N TYR A 8 -6.95 1.38 -3.86
CA TYR A 8 -5.86 0.51 -4.30
C TYR A 8 -5.78 -0.78 -3.48
N ILE A 9 -6.02 -0.72 -2.17
CA ILE A 9 -6.06 -1.89 -1.29
C ILE A 9 -7.25 -2.79 -1.64
N SER A 10 -8.43 -2.20 -1.89
CA SER A 10 -9.63 -2.93 -2.34
C SER A 10 -9.35 -3.66 -3.66
N PHE A 11 -8.74 -2.96 -4.62
CA PHE A 11 -8.31 -3.52 -5.90
C PHE A 11 -7.34 -4.70 -5.71
N CYS A 12 -6.32 -4.56 -4.86
CA CYS A 12 -5.37 -5.64 -4.55
C CYS A 12 -5.99 -6.82 -3.80
N SER A 13 -7.11 -6.59 -3.11
CA SER A 13 -7.88 -7.63 -2.41
C SER A 13 -8.83 -8.40 -3.34
N GLY A 14 -8.86 -8.07 -4.65
CA GLY A 14 -9.68 -8.74 -5.65
C GLY A 14 -11.06 -8.12 -5.88
N ILE A 15 -11.36 -6.96 -5.27
CA ILE A 15 -12.60 -6.24 -5.52
C ILE A 15 -12.55 -5.62 -6.91
N GLN A 16 -13.46 -6.05 -7.78
CA GLN A 16 -13.59 -5.50 -9.13
C GLN A 16 -14.55 -4.32 -9.13
N GLN A 17 -13.99 -3.11 -9.26
CA GLN A 17 -14.75 -1.86 -9.41
C GLN A 17 -14.04 -0.93 -10.40
N THR A 18 -14.81 -0.11 -11.10
CA THR A 18 -14.25 0.96 -11.95
C THR A 18 -13.43 1.93 -11.09
N PRO A 19 -12.28 2.42 -11.55
CA PRO A 19 -11.52 3.42 -10.80
C PRO A 19 -12.40 4.65 -10.48
N PRO A 20 -12.45 5.10 -9.22
CA PRO A 20 -13.29 6.23 -8.82
C PRO A 20 -12.75 7.60 -9.27
N SER A 21 -11.52 7.65 -9.78
CA SER A 21 -10.86 8.86 -10.29
C SER A 21 -9.71 8.51 -11.22
N GLU A 22 -9.23 9.49 -12.00
CA GLU A 22 -8.03 9.37 -12.83
C GLU A 22 -6.78 9.02 -12.01
N SER A 23 -6.63 9.61 -10.82
CA SER A 23 -5.52 9.28 -9.92
C SER A 23 -5.57 7.84 -9.42
N ALA A 24 -6.77 7.29 -9.20
CA ALA A 24 -6.94 5.89 -8.83
C ALA A 24 -6.58 4.95 -9.98
N GLU A 25 -6.97 5.29 -11.21
CA GLU A 25 -6.57 4.54 -12.40
C GLU A 25 -5.04 4.53 -12.58
N ALA A 26 -4.41 5.70 -12.51
CA ALA A 26 -2.97 5.85 -12.62
C ALA A 26 -2.22 5.06 -11.52
N MET A 27 -2.68 5.14 -10.27
CA MET A 27 -2.06 4.43 -9.16
C MET A 27 -2.19 2.92 -9.33
N ARG A 28 -3.37 2.41 -9.72
CA ARG A 28 -3.58 0.98 -10.00
C ARG A 28 -2.61 0.47 -11.06
N TYR A 29 -2.43 1.24 -12.14
CA TYR A 29 -1.52 0.89 -13.23
C TYR A 29 -0.05 0.89 -12.77
N LEU A 30 0.44 2.04 -12.28
CA LEU A 30 1.86 2.24 -11.93
C LEU A 30 2.31 1.31 -10.81
N ALA A 31 1.48 1.11 -9.79
CA ALA A 31 1.83 0.28 -8.66
C ALA A 31 1.85 -1.22 -9.03
N LYS A 32 0.98 -1.67 -9.95
CA LYS A 32 1.02 -3.03 -10.49
C LYS A 32 2.17 -3.25 -11.45
N GLU A 33 2.51 -2.26 -12.27
CA GLU A 33 3.71 -2.31 -13.11
C GLU A 33 4.97 -2.49 -12.25
N MET A 34 5.11 -1.67 -11.19
CA MET A 34 6.22 -1.79 -10.25
C MET A 34 6.22 -3.14 -9.51
N GLU A 35 5.05 -3.64 -9.08
CA GLU A 35 4.92 -4.97 -8.50
C GLU A 35 5.43 -6.04 -9.46
N GLN A 36 5.02 -5.97 -10.73
CA GLN A 36 5.40 -6.95 -11.76
C GLN A 36 6.91 -6.95 -12.01
N GLN A 37 7.55 -5.78 -12.07
CA GLN A 37 9.00 -5.64 -12.25
C GLN A 37 9.82 -6.22 -11.08
N HIS A 38 9.25 -6.25 -9.87
CA HIS A 38 9.95 -6.65 -8.66
C HIS A 38 9.20 -7.71 -7.83
N ARG A 39 8.38 -8.54 -8.49
CA ARG A 39 7.39 -9.41 -7.85
C ARG A 39 7.95 -10.28 -6.73
N THR A 40 9.06 -10.96 -6.99
CA THR A 40 9.70 -11.86 -6.01
C THR A 40 10.20 -11.09 -4.80
N LYS A 41 10.74 -9.88 -4.98
CA LYS A 41 11.24 -9.03 -3.90
C LYS A 41 10.11 -8.55 -3.01
N PHE A 42 9.06 -7.98 -3.60
CA PHE A 42 7.90 -7.51 -2.83
C PHE A 42 7.23 -8.64 -2.05
N ARG A 43 7.08 -9.83 -2.65
CA ARG A 43 6.51 -11.00 -1.97
C ARG A 43 7.40 -11.51 -0.83
N SER A 44 8.72 -11.47 -1.00
CA SER A 44 9.65 -11.86 0.09
C SER A 44 9.57 -10.87 1.23
N LEU A 45 9.63 -9.56 0.91
CA LEU A 45 9.56 -8.48 1.88
C LEU A 45 8.23 -8.49 2.64
N SER A 46 7.10 -8.74 1.97
CA SER A 46 5.80 -8.75 2.64
C SER A 46 5.70 -9.86 3.68
N LYS A 47 6.24 -11.04 3.37
CA LYS A 47 6.27 -12.16 4.31
C LYS A 47 7.18 -11.88 5.49
N GLU A 48 8.42 -11.48 5.22
CA GLU A 48 9.39 -11.12 6.26
C GLU A 48 8.86 -10.01 7.17
N PHE A 49 8.23 -8.99 6.57
CA PHE A 49 7.63 -7.89 7.29
C PHE A 49 6.48 -8.34 8.19
N LEU A 50 5.55 -9.18 7.71
CA LEU A 50 4.46 -9.69 8.52
C LEU A 50 4.90 -10.70 9.58
N ASP A 51 6.02 -11.39 9.36
CA ASP A 51 6.58 -12.33 10.33
C ASP A 51 7.39 -11.60 11.44
N THR A 52 7.89 -10.39 11.14
CA THR A 52 8.70 -9.56 12.05
C THR A 52 7.89 -8.47 12.75
N CYS A 53 6.95 -7.84 12.04
CA CYS A 53 6.01 -6.90 12.64
C CYS A 53 5.13 -7.67 13.62
N GLY A 54 4.99 -7.11 14.83
CA GLY A 54 4.01 -7.62 15.78
C GLY A 54 2.57 -7.40 15.29
N SER A 55 1.66 -7.08 16.20
CA SER A 55 0.23 -6.94 15.87
C SER A 55 -0.14 -5.77 14.95
N ASP A 56 0.81 -4.90 14.55
CA ASP A 56 0.51 -3.67 13.80
C ASP A 56 1.61 -3.32 12.78
N PRO A 57 1.53 -3.87 11.55
CA PRO A 57 2.51 -3.66 10.49
C PRO A 57 2.57 -2.21 9.99
N SER A 58 1.59 -1.37 10.32
CA SER A 58 1.51 -0.03 9.74
C SER A 58 2.55 0.94 10.31
N LYS A 59 3.03 0.69 11.54
CA LYS A 59 3.99 1.56 12.25
C LYS A 59 5.41 1.57 11.65
N GLU A 60 5.77 0.55 10.89
CA GLU A 60 7.11 0.37 10.34
C GLU A 60 7.22 0.78 8.85
N LEU A 61 6.14 1.29 8.25
CA LEU A 61 6.04 1.52 6.80
C LEU A 61 6.67 2.85 6.31
N VAL A 62 7.33 3.60 7.19
CA VAL A 62 7.77 4.99 6.95
C VAL A 62 9.25 5.08 6.52
N GLY A 63 9.55 5.92 5.52
CA GLY A 63 10.87 5.98 4.86
C GLY A 63 11.87 7.01 5.40
N ASP A 64 13.10 6.96 4.88
CA ASP A 64 14.30 7.72 5.30
C ASP A 64 14.25 9.28 5.14
N GLY A 65 13.09 9.85 4.83
CA GLY A 65 12.89 11.30 4.71
C GLY A 65 12.98 11.89 3.29
N LYS A 66 13.63 11.24 2.32
CA LYS A 66 13.62 11.70 0.91
C LYS A 66 12.34 11.25 0.19
N MET A 67 11.70 12.14 -0.55
CA MET A 67 10.44 11.81 -1.25
C MET A 67 10.50 12.12 -2.75
N ASN A 68 9.94 11.22 -3.55
CA ASN A 68 9.63 11.39 -4.96
C ASN A 68 8.43 10.50 -5.32
N TRP A 69 7.80 10.72 -6.49
CA TRP A 69 6.64 9.93 -6.91
C TRP A 69 6.92 8.44 -7.03
N GLY A 70 8.13 8.02 -7.41
CA GLY A 70 8.51 6.61 -7.43
C GLY A 70 8.47 5.98 -6.03
N ARG A 71 8.86 6.71 -4.98
CA ARG A 71 8.74 6.27 -3.58
C ARG A 71 7.29 6.19 -3.14
N VAL A 72 6.46 7.17 -3.51
CA VAL A 72 5.00 7.10 -3.27
C VAL A 72 4.42 5.84 -3.92
N VAL A 73 4.70 5.59 -5.21
CA VAL A 73 4.24 4.39 -5.90
C VAL A 73 4.74 3.12 -5.18
N SER A 74 5.98 3.08 -4.72
CA SER A 74 6.50 1.91 -3.98
C SER A 74 5.80 1.64 -2.66
N ILE A 75 5.33 2.68 -1.95
CA ILE A 75 4.54 2.56 -0.73
C ILE A 75 3.18 1.92 -1.05
N PHE A 76 2.52 2.40 -2.10
CA PHE A 76 1.27 1.80 -2.58
C PHE A 76 1.49 0.36 -3.01
N THR A 77 2.48 0.09 -3.85
CA THR A 77 2.83 -1.27 -4.31
C THR A 77 3.02 -2.22 -3.13
N PHE A 78 3.86 -1.87 -2.16
CA PHE A 78 4.13 -2.73 -1.02
C PHE A 78 2.88 -2.96 -0.17
N THR A 79 2.07 -1.92 0.05
CA THR A 79 0.84 -2.04 0.84
C THR A 79 -0.22 -2.89 0.16
N GLY A 80 -0.31 -2.83 -1.17
CA GLY A 80 -1.17 -3.73 -1.94
C GLY A 80 -0.75 -5.20 -1.78
N VAL A 81 0.55 -5.48 -1.82
CA VAL A 81 1.08 -6.84 -1.60
C VAL A 81 0.83 -7.30 -0.16
N LEU A 82 1.00 -6.42 0.83
CA LEU A 82 0.66 -6.71 2.24
C LEU A 82 -0.82 -7.02 2.40
N ALA A 83 -1.72 -6.24 1.81
CA ALA A 83 -3.15 -6.48 1.88
C ALA A 83 -3.54 -7.84 1.27
N SER A 84 -2.98 -8.19 0.12
CA SER A 84 -3.21 -9.51 -0.49
C SER A 84 -2.66 -10.66 0.36
N GLU A 85 -1.50 -10.49 0.99
CA GLU A 85 -0.89 -11.52 1.86
C GLU A 85 -1.68 -11.67 3.17
N LEU A 86 -2.10 -10.57 3.80
CA LEU A 86 -2.98 -10.58 4.99
C LEU A 86 -4.30 -11.28 4.70
N LEU A 87 -4.94 -10.97 3.58
CA LEU A 87 -6.16 -11.66 3.15
C LEU A 87 -5.92 -13.17 2.98
N SER A 88 -4.77 -13.56 2.43
CA SER A 88 -4.42 -14.98 2.26
C SER A 88 -4.16 -15.71 3.58
N ARG A 89 -3.75 -14.97 4.64
CA ARG A 89 -3.56 -15.48 6.00
C ARG A 89 -4.88 -15.53 6.80
N GLY A 90 -6.00 -15.09 6.21
CA GLY A 90 -7.32 -15.06 6.85
C GLY A 90 -7.55 -13.83 7.73
N ASP A 91 -6.72 -12.79 7.57
CA ASP A 91 -6.82 -11.57 8.36
C ASP A 91 -8.00 -10.69 7.90
N ASN A 92 -8.53 -9.89 8.82
CA ASN A 92 -9.79 -9.18 8.63
C ASN A 92 -9.65 -7.85 7.86
N SER A 93 -10.78 -7.28 7.43
CA SER A 93 -10.85 -5.99 6.73
C SER A 93 -10.37 -4.80 7.58
N GLU A 94 -10.20 -4.97 8.89
CA GLU A 94 -9.71 -3.95 9.79
C GLU A 94 -8.23 -3.63 9.56
N CYS A 95 -7.40 -4.65 9.31
CA CYS A 95 -5.99 -4.47 8.96
C CYS A 95 -5.82 -3.68 7.65
N SER A 96 -6.63 -3.98 6.63
CA SER A 96 -6.65 -3.24 5.36
C SER A 96 -7.00 -1.76 5.55
N ARG A 97 -7.94 -1.45 6.45
CA ARG A 97 -8.28 -0.06 6.79
C ARG A 97 -7.12 0.65 7.49
N ARG A 98 -6.48 0.02 8.48
CA ARG A 98 -5.33 0.62 9.20
C ARG A 98 -4.15 0.89 8.27
N LEU A 99 -3.91 0.01 7.30
CA LEU A 99 -2.91 0.24 6.25
C LEU A 99 -3.24 1.49 5.41
N ALA A 100 -4.51 1.67 5.02
CA ALA A 100 -4.96 2.84 4.27
C ALA A 100 -4.80 4.14 5.08
N GLU A 101 -5.23 4.13 6.34
CA GLU A 101 -5.10 5.24 7.29
C GLU A 101 -3.63 5.63 7.47
N THR A 102 -2.75 4.65 7.64
CA THR A 102 -1.30 4.90 7.82
C THR A 102 -0.66 5.56 6.60
N ILE A 103 -1.00 5.12 5.39
CA ILE A 103 -0.53 5.80 4.17
C ILE A 103 -1.07 7.24 4.14
N ALA A 104 -2.34 7.42 4.48
CA ALA A 104 -2.97 8.72 4.46
C ALA A 104 -2.35 9.70 5.46
N ASP A 105 -2.05 9.24 6.67
CA ASP A 105 -1.42 10.02 7.73
C ASP A 105 0.04 10.35 7.38
N TYR A 106 0.79 9.38 6.85
CA TYR A 106 2.18 9.62 6.46
C TYR A 106 2.28 10.59 5.28
N LEU A 107 1.55 10.33 4.19
CA LEU A 107 1.64 11.14 2.99
C LEU A 107 0.94 12.50 3.18
N GLY A 108 -0.29 12.48 3.71
CA GLY A 108 -1.11 13.68 3.88
C GLY A 108 -0.81 14.50 5.13
N GLY A 109 -0.13 13.94 6.13
CA GLY A 109 0.32 14.64 7.32
C GLY A 109 1.82 14.93 7.25
N GLU A 110 2.66 13.92 7.46
CA GLU A 110 4.12 14.12 7.58
C GLU A 110 4.79 14.61 6.29
N LYS A 111 4.22 14.29 5.12
CA LYS A 111 4.75 14.67 3.81
C LYS A 111 3.87 15.67 3.07
N GLN A 112 2.97 16.34 3.78
CA GLN A 112 2.05 17.32 3.19
C GLN A 112 2.78 18.43 2.43
N ASP A 113 3.88 18.97 2.98
CA ASP A 113 4.64 20.06 2.32
C ASP A 113 5.25 19.65 0.98
N TRP A 114 5.40 18.34 0.74
CA TRP A 114 5.93 17.79 -0.51
C TRP A 114 4.81 17.46 -1.52
N LEU A 115 3.59 17.16 -1.05
CA LEU A 115 2.43 16.83 -1.88
C LEU A 115 1.76 18.08 -2.47
#